data_AF-A0A0C9RLA9-F1
#
_entry.id   AF-A0A0C9RLA9-F1
#
_cell.length_a   1.000
_cell.length_b   1.000
_cell.length_c   1.000
_cell.angle_alpha   90.00
_cell.angle_beta   90.00
_cell.angle_gamma   90.00
#
_symmetry.space_group_name_H-M   'P 1'
#
loop_
_entity.id
_entity.type
_entity.pdbx_description
1 polymer ?
#
loop_
_entity_poly.entity_id
_entity_poly.type
_entity_poly.pdbx_seq_one_letter_code
_entity_poly.pdbx_strand_id
1 'polypeptide(L)'
;MRDWIQPPLGLHAHPTFSQGENMAEFILTLINKYMNREILHRKNHSPKSLIKLGKLLLNLSKQKPTYIPHFKSFLERADPLQLVCDETEDFVNDSLNNRDKLALECCLVDKLHIINAKESIEKPLVDNFLENFEGLRAREELSTSENFMKMINLISSSSKLFQLASSILKELFVHCDLPLLMIDYIQFVLKHVLSNIKNMNLDLYPTHLQSYVALLRIDSKYHTESSKRYTLDSLSNMYLKNTDQVLILMLHYPNWFEELSNYVIDFI
;
A
#
# COMPACT_ATOMS: atom_id res chain seq x y z
N MET A 1 -23.01 -2.99 -25.01
CA MET A 1 -22.96 -1.77 -24.15
C MET A 1 -24.05 -0.74 -24.53
N ARG A 2 -25.23 -1.16 -25.02
CA ARG A 2 -26.36 -0.23 -25.30
C ARG A 2 -27.40 -0.15 -24.17
N ASP A 3 -27.31 -1.04 -23.17
CA ASP A 3 -28.43 -1.29 -22.27
C ASP A 3 -28.38 -0.51 -20.94
N TRP A 4 -27.33 0.29 -20.71
CA TRP A 4 -27.22 1.16 -19.53
C TRP A 4 -27.73 2.59 -19.79
N ILE A 5 -28.17 2.88 -21.01
CA ILE A 5 -28.64 4.23 -21.43
C ILE A 5 -30.11 4.18 -21.88
N GLN A 6 -30.85 3.11 -21.58
CA GLN A 6 -32.31 3.18 -21.69
C GLN A 6 -32.85 3.55 -20.31
N PRO A 7 -33.23 4.83 -20.09
CA PRO A 7 -33.88 5.20 -18.85
C PRO A 7 -35.17 4.38 -18.70
N PRO A 8 -35.59 4.06 -17.46
CA PRO A 8 -36.79 3.27 -17.22
C PRO A 8 -37.98 3.79 -18.04
N LEU A 9 -38.79 2.85 -18.57
CA LEU A 9 -39.96 3.10 -19.41
C LEU A 9 -40.78 4.29 -18.87
N GLY A 10 -40.83 5.38 -19.66
CA GLY A 10 -41.55 6.63 -19.34
C GLY A 10 -40.67 7.89 -19.30
N LEU A 11 -39.36 7.76 -19.11
CA LEU A 11 -38.44 8.91 -19.05
C LEU A 11 -37.97 9.43 -20.42
N HIS A 12 -38.20 8.67 -21.50
CA HIS A 12 -37.85 9.08 -22.87
C HIS A 12 -38.58 10.34 -23.33
N ALA A 13 -39.72 10.67 -22.72
CA ALA A 13 -40.48 11.87 -23.02
C ALA A 13 -39.82 13.15 -22.44
N HIS A 14 -38.85 13.03 -21.54
CA HIS A 14 -38.17 14.18 -20.96
C HIS A 14 -36.95 14.60 -21.79
N PRO A 15 -36.86 15.87 -22.24
CA PRO A 15 -35.76 16.40 -23.06
C PRO A 15 -34.36 16.19 -22.45
N THR A 16 -34.29 16.13 -21.12
CA THR A 16 -33.06 15.92 -20.35
C THR A 16 -32.44 14.54 -20.61
N PHE A 17 -33.26 13.52 -20.87
CA PHE A 17 -32.81 12.13 -21.06
C PHE A 17 -32.77 11.72 -22.54
N SER A 18 -33.28 12.54 -23.45
CA SER A 18 -33.28 12.30 -24.90
C SER A 18 -32.19 13.07 -25.64
N GLN A 19 -31.63 14.14 -25.06
CA GLN A 19 -30.48 14.87 -25.60
C GLN A 19 -29.20 14.50 -24.84
N GLY A 20 -28.19 13.99 -25.56
CA GLY A 20 -26.94 13.51 -24.96
C GLY A 20 -26.12 14.57 -24.22
N GLU A 21 -26.27 15.85 -24.58
CA GLU A 21 -25.64 16.99 -23.89
C GLU A 21 -26.32 17.27 -22.54
N ASN A 22 -27.65 17.37 -22.51
CA ASN A 22 -28.41 17.56 -21.28
C ASN A 22 -28.21 16.39 -20.29
N MET A 23 -28.08 15.17 -20.80
CA MET A 23 -27.79 14.00 -19.96
C MET A 23 -26.38 14.07 -19.36
N ALA A 24 -25.38 14.55 -20.11
CA ALA A 24 -24.03 14.75 -19.60
C ALA A 24 -23.99 15.83 -18.52
N GLU A 25 -24.69 16.95 -18.73
CA GLU A 25 -24.82 18.03 -17.73
C GLU A 25 -25.55 17.57 -16.47
N PHE A 26 -26.61 16.78 -16.63
CA PHE A 26 -27.32 16.14 -15.52
C PHE A 26 -26.42 15.20 -14.73
N ILE A 27 -25.66 14.31 -15.40
CA ILE A 27 -24.70 13.41 -14.75
C ILE A 27 -23.64 14.21 -13.99
N LEU A 28 -23.07 15.27 -14.59
CA LEU A 28 -22.11 16.14 -13.92
C LEU A 28 -22.70 16.80 -12.68
N THR A 29 -23.95 17.27 -12.76
CA THR A 29 -24.66 17.84 -11.62
C THR A 29 -24.83 16.83 -10.49
N LEU A 30 -25.21 15.58 -10.82
CA LEU A 30 -25.32 14.50 -9.84
C LEU A 30 -23.96 14.16 -9.21
N ILE A 31 -22.91 14.01 -10.02
CA ILE A 31 -21.55 13.77 -9.56
C ILE A 31 -21.14 14.89 -8.60
N ASN A 32 -21.28 16.15 -8.98
CA ASN A 32 -20.89 17.29 -8.13
C ASN A 32 -21.69 17.36 -6.83
N LYS A 33 -22.98 17.01 -6.87
CA LYS A 33 -23.86 17.03 -5.69
C LYS A 33 -23.56 15.89 -4.72
N TYR A 34 -23.26 14.69 -5.23
CA TYR A 34 -23.18 13.47 -4.41
C TYR A 34 -21.75 12.94 -4.18
N MET A 35 -20.74 13.44 -4.89
CA MET A 35 -19.33 13.05 -4.71
C MET A 35 -18.59 13.90 -3.67
N ASN A 36 -19.29 14.58 -2.77
CA ASN A 36 -18.62 15.28 -1.67
C ASN A 36 -18.10 14.27 -0.62
N ARG A 37 -17.09 14.69 0.14
CA ARG A 37 -16.38 13.81 1.10
C ARG A 37 -17.32 13.29 2.20
N GLU A 38 -18.28 14.10 2.61
CA GLU A 38 -19.26 13.72 3.64
C GLU A 38 -20.15 12.57 3.19
N ILE A 39 -20.60 12.58 1.93
CA ILE A 39 -21.47 11.54 1.38
C ILE A 39 -20.69 10.25 1.16
N LEU A 40 -19.48 10.32 0.57
CA LEU A 40 -18.66 9.13 0.32
C LEU A 40 -18.28 8.38 1.61
N HIS A 41 -18.08 9.10 2.73
CA HIS A 41 -17.77 8.47 4.02
C HIS A 41 -18.99 8.12 4.88
N ARG A 42 -20.22 8.31 4.39
CA ARG A 42 -21.41 7.84 5.14
C ARG A 42 -21.31 6.32 5.29
N LYS A 43 -21.33 5.85 6.55
CA LYS A 43 -21.24 4.44 6.94
C LYS A 43 -22.32 3.53 6.34
N ASN A 44 -23.31 4.07 5.64
CA ASN A 44 -24.42 3.32 5.06
C ASN A 44 -24.13 2.82 3.63
N HIS A 45 -22.99 3.18 3.03
CA HIS A 45 -22.63 2.69 1.71
C HIS A 45 -21.98 1.31 1.78
N SER A 46 -22.53 0.35 1.05
CA SER A 46 -21.86 -0.95 0.89
C SER A 46 -20.58 -0.78 0.06
N PRO A 47 -19.50 -1.52 0.34
CA PRO A 47 -18.29 -1.52 -0.49
C PRO A 47 -18.59 -1.74 -1.99
N LYS A 48 -19.52 -2.65 -2.27
CA LYS A 48 -19.98 -2.96 -3.63
C LYS A 48 -20.62 -1.75 -4.34
N SER A 49 -21.37 -0.92 -3.61
CA SER A 49 -21.95 0.31 -4.17
C SER A 49 -20.86 1.33 -4.53
N LEU A 50 -19.84 1.49 -3.68
CA LEU A 50 -18.72 2.40 -3.94
C LEU A 50 -17.88 1.92 -5.11
N ILE A 51 -17.61 0.60 -5.21
CA ILE A 51 -16.92 0.02 -6.36
C ILE A 51 -17.71 0.23 -7.65
N LYS A 52 -19.04 0.03 -7.64
CA LYS A 52 -19.89 0.30 -8.82
C LYS A 52 -19.84 1.77 -9.25
N LEU A 53 -19.82 2.70 -8.29
CA LEU A 53 -19.65 4.13 -8.57
C LEU A 53 -18.27 4.42 -9.17
N GLY A 54 -17.21 3.83 -8.61
CA GLY A 54 -15.85 3.92 -9.16
C GLY A 54 -15.77 3.38 -10.59
N LYS A 55 -16.33 2.20 -10.86
CA LYS A 55 -16.41 1.60 -12.20
C LYS A 55 -17.20 2.47 -13.18
N LEU A 56 -18.32 3.07 -12.74
CA LEU A 56 -19.10 4.00 -13.55
C LEU A 56 -18.26 5.23 -13.94
N LEU A 57 -17.61 5.87 -12.97
CA LEU A 57 -16.75 7.03 -13.21
C LEU A 57 -15.60 6.68 -14.15
N LEU A 58 -14.93 5.56 -13.92
CA LEU A 58 -13.87 5.05 -14.79
C LEU A 58 -14.36 4.87 -16.24
N ASN A 59 -15.53 4.26 -16.42
CA ASN A 59 -16.11 4.06 -17.75
C ASN A 59 -16.50 5.38 -18.43
N LEU A 60 -17.04 6.34 -17.67
CA LEU A 60 -17.32 7.68 -18.18
C LEU A 60 -16.02 8.40 -18.59
N SER A 61 -14.96 8.30 -17.79
CA SER A 61 -13.64 8.88 -18.10
C SER A 61 -13.01 8.29 -19.37
N LYS A 62 -13.21 6.99 -19.63
CA LYS A 62 -12.77 6.34 -20.87
C LYS A 62 -13.49 6.89 -22.11
N GLN A 63 -14.75 7.28 -21.96
CA GLN A 63 -15.57 7.79 -23.07
C GLN A 63 -15.37 9.30 -23.28
N LYS A 64 -15.25 10.08 -22.20
CA LYS A 64 -15.11 11.53 -22.24
C LYS A 64 -14.10 12.01 -21.19
N PRO A 65 -12.98 12.65 -21.61
CA PRO A 65 -11.95 13.14 -20.69
C PRO A 65 -12.43 14.11 -19.59
N THR A 66 -13.54 14.82 -19.81
CA THR A 66 -14.16 15.72 -18.81
C THR A 66 -14.48 15.02 -17.49
N TYR A 67 -14.65 13.69 -17.48
CA TYR A 67 -14.92 12.95 -16.25
C TYR A 67 -13.66 12.48 -15.50
N ILE A 68 -12.47 12.60 -16.08
CA ILE A 68 -11.21 12.18 -15.43
C ILE A 68 -11.02 12.85 -14.06
N PRO A 69 -11.23 14.17 -13.88
CA PRO A 69 -11.08 14.80 -12.56
C PRO A 69 -12.02 14.22 -11.51
N HIS A 70 -13.22 13.78 -11.91
CA HIS A 70 -14.19 13.17 -10.98
C HIS A 70 -13.78 11.77 -10.55
N PHE A 71 -13.23 10.98 -11.47
CA PHE A 71 -12.66 9.67 -11.14
C PHE A 71 -11.44 9.81 -10.21
N LYS A 72 -10.54 10.76 -10.50
CA LYS A 72 -9.41 11.06 -9.60
C LYS A 72 -9.89 11.49 -8.22
N SER A 73 -10.85 12.41 -8.15
CA SER A 73 -11.41 12.88 -6.88
C SER A 73 -12.11 11.77 -6.09
N PHE A 74 -12.75 10.81 -6.77
CA PHE A 74 -13.25 9.59 -6.14
C PHE A 74 -12.11 8.81 -5.49
N LEU A 75 -11.05 8.49 -6.24
CA LEU A 75 -9.91 7.74 -5.71
C LEU A 75 -9.25 8.48 -4.55
N GLU A 76 -9.08 9.81 -4.63
CA GLU A 76 -8.52 10.63 -3.54
C GLU A 76 -9.33 10.52 -2.25
N ARG A 77 -10.66 10.54 -2.36
CA ARG A 77 -11.57 10.61 -1.20
C ARG A 77 -11.97 9.24 -0.66
N ALA A 78 -12.00 8.21 -1.50
CA ALA A 78 -12.40 6.89 -1.06
C ALA A 78 -11.43 6.34 -0.02
N ASP A 79 -11.95 5.82 1.08
CA ASP A 79 -11.14 5.10 2.07
C ASP A 79 -10.82 3.70 1.51
N PRO A 80 -9.54 3.30 1.39
CA PRO A 80 -9.20 1.96 0.91
C PRO A 80 -9.92 0.83 1.65
N LEU A 81 -10.13 0.98 2.96
CA LEU A 81 -10.79 -0.04 3.79
C LEU A 81 -12.28 -0.20 3.45
N GLN A 82 -12.90 0.81 2.84
CA GLN A 82 -14.31 0.78 2.44
C GLN A 82 -14.52 0.19 1.04
N LEU A 83 -13.44 -0.07 0.29
CA LEU A 83 -13.49 -0.53 -1.10
C LEU A 83 -13.21 -2.02 -1.25
N VAL A 84 -13.18 -2.81 -0.17
CA VAL A 84 -12.85 -4.24 -0.21
C VAL A 84 -14.11 -5.09 -0.41
N CYS A 85 -14.23 -5.74 -1.57
CA CYS A 85 -15.23 -6.74 -1.91
C CYS A 85 -14.76 -7.66 -3.05
N ASP A 86 -15.63 -8.58 -3.48
CA ASP A 86 -15.42 -9.51 -4.59
C ASP A 86 -15.02 -8.85 -5.92
N GLU A 87 -15.47 -7.62 -6.16
CA GLU A 87 -15.25 -6.87 -7.39
C GLU A 87 -14.04 -5.92 -7.36
N THR A 88 -13.31 -5.87 -6.23
CA THR A 88 -12.22 -4.91 -6.00
C THR A 88 -11.04 -5.13 -6.90
N GLU A 89 -10.62 -6.39 -7.08
CA GLU A 89 -9.47 -6.74 -7.91
C GLU A 89 -9.69 -6.31 -9.36
N ASP A 90 -10.84 -6.66 -9.94
CA ASP A 90 -11.23 -6.25 -11.29
C ASP A 90 -11.23 -4.73 -11.44
N PHE A 91 -11.80 -4.01 -10.47
CA PHE A 91 -11.83 -2.54 -10.49
C PHE A 91 -10.42 -1.93 -10.45
N VAL A 92 -9.54 -2.45 -9.60
CA VAL A 92 -8.17 -1.98 -9.47
C VAL A 92 -7.38 -2.28 -10.74
N ASN A 93 -7.47 -3.50 -11.26
CA ASN A 93 -6.81 -3.91 -12.50
C ASN A 93 -7.28 -3.07 -13.69
N ASP A 94 -8.59 -2.84 -13.84
CA ASP A 94 -9.14 -1.96 -14.87
C ASP A 94 -8.62 -0.52 -14.75
N SER A 95 -8.48 -0.02 -13.52
CA SER A 95 -7.98 1.34 -13.26
C SER A 95 -6.50 1.46 -13.61
N LEU A 96 -5.67 0.49 -13.18
CA LEU A 96 -4.23 0.44 -13.45
C LEU A 96 -3.94 0.25 -14.95
N ASN A 97 -4.68 -0.62 -15.64
CA ASN A 97 -4.56 -0.84 -17.09
C ASN A 97 -4.90 0.42 -17.91
N ASN A 98 -5.58 1.40 -17.33
CA ASN A 98 -5.92 2.67 -17.96
C ASN A 98 -5.16 3.86 -17.36
N ARG A 99 -4.15 3.63 -16.51
CA ARG A 99 -3.46 4.69 -15.76
C ARG A 99 -2.92 5.83 -16.64
N ASP A 100 -2.32 5.49 -17.78
CA ASP A 100 -1.68 6.47 -18.66
C ASP A 100 -2.73 7.33 -19.38
N LYS A 101 -3.84 6.71 -19.80
CA LYS A 101 -4.99 7.40 -20.42
C LYS A 101 -5.72 8.32 -19.43
N LEU A 102 -5.76 7.92 -18.16
CA LEU A 102 -6.37 8.68 -17.07
C LEU A 102 -5.39 9.69 -16.44
N ALA A 103 -4.13 9.68 -16.88
CA ALA A 103 -3.04 10.46 -16.32
C ALA A 103 -2.98 10.38 -14.78
N LEU A 104 -3.12 9.17 -14.21
CA LEU A 104 -3.14 8.99 -12.75
C LEU A 104 -1.78 9.36 -12.14
N GLU A 105 -1.81 10.20 -11.11
CA GLU A 105 -0.63 10.53 -10.31
C GLU A 105 -0.13 9.28 -9.56
N CYS A 106 1.19 9.20 -9.30
CA CYS A 106 1.78 8.07 -8.59
C CYS A 106 1.11 7.82 -7.22
N CYS A 107 0.69 8.87 -6.53
CA CYS A 107 0.00 8.73 -5.24
C CYS A 107 -1.37 8.02 -5.35
N LEU A 108 -2.07 8.14 -6.48
CA LEU A 108 -3.32 7.42 -6.75
C LEU A 108 -3.06 6.00 -7.21
N VAL A 109 -1.98 5.78 -7.97
CA VAL A 109 -1.52 4.43 -8.33
C VAL A 109 -1.17 3.63 -7.08
N ASP A 110 -0.39 4.22 -6.16
CA ASP A 110 -0.11 3.61 -4.85
C ASP A 110 -1.39 3.29 -4.10
N LYS A 111 -2.37 4.20 -4.12
CA LYS A 111 -3.65 4.00 -3.44
C LYS A 111 -4.45 2.83 -4.02
N LEU A 112 -4.43 2.64 -5.33
CA LEU A 112 -5.03 1.48 -6.00
C LEU A 112 -4.35 0.17 -5.55
N HIS A 113 -3.02 0.16 -5.44
CA HIS A 113 -2.29 -0.99 -4.91
C HIS A 113 -2.59 -1.23 -3.43
N ILE A 114 -2.75 -0.19 -2.61
CA ILE A 114 -3.17 -0.32 -1.20
C ILE A 114 -4.58 -0.93 -1.09
N ILE A 115 -5.51 -0.51 -1.94
CA ILE A 115 -6.87 -1.09 -2.00
C ILE A 115 -6.80 -2.59 -2.29
N ASN A 116 -5.88 -3.03 -3.15
CA ASN A 116 -5.66 -4.43 -3.50
C ASN A 116 -4.40 -5.02 -2.82
N ALA A 117 -4.06 -4.55 -1.62
CA ALA A 117 -2.81 -4.95 -0.96
C ALA A 117 -2.76 -6.45 -0.66
N LYS A 118 -3.92 -7.05 -0.37
CA LYS A 118 -4.04 -8.48 -0.11
C LYS A 118 -3.51 -9.32 -1.27
N GLU A 119 -3.98 -9.06 -2.50
CA GLU A 119 -3.56 -9.84 -3.67
C GLU A 119 -2.20 -9.40 -4.23
N SER A 120 -1.87 -8.10 -4.14
CA SER A 120 -0.65 -7.56 -4.77
C SER A 120 0.60 -7.54 -3.90
N ILE A 121 0.46 -7.64 -2.57
CA ILE A 121 1.57 -7.56 -1.60
C ILE A 121 1.51 -8.71 -0.60
N GLU A 122 0.42 -8.84 0.16
CA GLU A 122 0.34 -9.80 1.27
C GLU A 122 0.45 -11.24 0.79
N LYS A 123 -0.35 -11.63 -0.21
CA LYS A 123 -0.35 -12.98 -0.75
C LYS A 123 1.00 -13.37 -1.39
N PRO A 124 1.63 -12.56 -2.28
CA PRO A 124 2.95 -12.89 -2.77
C PRO A 124 4.05 -12.97 -1.68
N LEU A 125 3.95 -12.18 -0.59
CA LEU A 125 4.83 -12.33 0.58
C LEU A 125 4.61 -13.69 1.27
N VAL A 126 3.36 -13.98 1.63
CA VAL A 126 3.02 -15.18 2.40
C VAL A 126 3.28 -16.45 1.60
N ASP A 127 2.86 -16.49 0.33
CA ASP A 127 3.09 -17.63 -0.56
C ASP A 127 4.60 -17.90 -0.70
N ASN A 128 5.41 -16.86 -0.90
CA ASN A 128 6.86 -17.02 -1.02
C ASN A 128 7.52 -17.46 0.31
N PHE A 129 7.02 -17.02 1.46
CA PHE A 129 7.47 -17.52 2.76
C PHE A 129 7.18 -19.02 2.90
N LEU A 130 5.96 -19.44 2.59
CA LEU A 130 5.54 -20.84 2.69
C LEU A 130 6.33 -21.75 1.72
N GLU A 131 6.54 -21.31 0.49
CA GLU A 131 7.35 -22.02 -0.51
C GLU A 131 8.81 -22.22 -0.06
N ASN A 132 9.36 -21.25 0.67
CA ASN A 132 10.75 -21.26 1.11
C ASN A 132 10.94 -21.72 2.56
N PHE A 133 9.89 -22.20 3.22
CA PHE A 133 9.92 -22.52 4.65
C PHE A 133 11.01 -23.55 5.02
N GLU A 134 11.09 -24.66 4.28
CA GLU A 134 12.11 -25.68 4.51
C GLU A 134 13.52 -25.18 4.14
N GLY A 135 13.64 -24.39 3.06
CA GLY A 135 14.91 -23.77 2.67
C GLY A 135 15.45 -22.81 3.74
N LEU A 136 14.57 -21.99 4.35
CA LEU A 136 14.91 -21.14 5.48
C LEU A 136 15.42 -21.97 6.68
N ARG A 137 14.75 -23.08 6.98
CA ARG A 137 15.13 -23.99 8.08
C ARG A 137 16.48 -24.68 7.83
N ALA A 138 16.73 -25.08 6.59
CA ALA A 138 17.96 -25.74 6.17
C ALA A 138 19.10 -24.75 5.83
N ARG A 139 18.83 -23.44 5.83
CA ARG A 139 19.75 -22.37 5.38
C ARG A 139 20.23 -22.55 3.94
N GLU A 140 19.32 -22.97 3.08
CA GLU A 140 19.54 -23.17 1.65
C GLU A 140 19.29 -21.88 0.86
N GLU A 141 19.64 -21.91 -0.43
CA GLU A 141 19.32 -20.82 -1.35
C GLU A 141 17.80 -20.73 -1.54
N LEU A 142 17.24 -19.56 -1.29
CA LEU A 142 15.80 -19.33 -1.37
C LEU A 142 15.38 -19.04 -2.81
N SER A 143 14.25 -19.62 -3.20
CA SER A 143 13.66 -19.45 -4.52
C SER A 143 12.81 -18.18 -4.61
N THR A 144 12.77 -17.57 -5.79
CA THR A 144 11.92 -16.42 -6.10
C THR A 144 10.92 -16.79 -7.19
N SER A 145 9.63 -16.59 -6.94
CA SER A 145 8.58 -16.71 -7.95
C SER A 145 8.44 -15.42 -8.77
N GLU A 146 7.81 -15.51 -9.94
CA GLU A 146 7.53 -14.31 -10.77
C GLU A 146 6.61 -13.32 -10.03
N ASN A 147 5.62 -13.83 -9.28
CA ASN A 147 4.71 -13.00 -8.49
C ASN A 147 5.44 -12.29 -7.35
N PHE A 148 6.35 -12.99 -6.67
CA PHE A 148 7.22 -12.36 -5.67
C PHE A 148 8.06 -11.24 -6.29
N MET A 149 8.72 -11.49 -7.42
CA MET A 149 9.55 -10.45 -8.06
C MET A 149 8.73 -9.25 -8.56
N LYS A 150 7.51 -9.47 -9.07
CA LYS A 150 6.58 -8.38 -9.42
C LYS A 150 6.25 -7.53 -8.20
N MET A 151 5.96 -8.17 -7.06
CA MET A 151 5.73 -7.47 -5.81
C MET A 151 6.97 -6.73 -5.32
N ILE A 152 8.17 -7.32 -5.38
CA ILE A 152 9.41 -6.63 -4.99
C ILE A 152 9.59 -5.35 -5.81
N ASN A 153 9.40 -5.43 -7.13
CA ASN A 153 9.48 -4.25 -8.01
C ASN A 153 8.46 -3.18 -7.62
N LEU A 154 7.24 -3.60 -7.28
CA LEU A 154 6.17 -2.71 -6.83
C LEU A 154 6.56 -1.99 -5.53
N ILE A 155 6.93 -2.71 -4.47
CA ILE A 155 7.24 -2.10 -3.17
C ILE A 155 8.54 -1.29 -3.20
N SER A 156 9.49 -1.63 -4.09
CA SER A 156 10.73 -0.86 -4.27
C SER A 156 10.49 0.49 -4.95
N SER A 157 9.36 0.65 -5.65
CA SER A 157 9.03 1.87 -6.40
C SER A 157 8.30 2.94 -5.58
N SER A 158 7.77 2.59 -4.41
CA SER A 158 7.01 3.52 -3.55
C SER A 158 7.31 3.28 -2.08
N SER A 159 7.69 4.35 -1.38
CA SER A 159 7.89 4.32 0.07
C SER A 159 6.62 3.91 0.80
N LYS A 160 5.43 4.32 0.33
CA LYS A 160 4.15 3.94 0.96
C LYS A 160 3.90 2.44 0.88
N LEU A 161 4.16 1.84 -0.28
CA LEU A 161 3.97 0.40 -0.48
C LEU A 161 5.03 -0.41 0.26
N PHE A 162 6.27 0.09 0.32
CA PHE A 162 7.31 -0.49 1.18
C PHE A 162 6.94 -0.47 2.67
N GLN A 163 6.42 0.64 3.18
CA GLN A 163 5.97 0.75 4.57
C GLN A 163 4.80 -0.19 4.87
N LEU A 164 3.88 -0.37 3.91
CA LEU A 164 2.80 -1.35 4.03
C LEU A 164 3.33 -2.79 4.09
N ALA A 165 4.24 -3.16 3.19
CA ALA A 165 4.89 -4.47 3.20
C ALA A 165 5.68 -4.72 4.49
N SER A 166 6.40 -3.70 4.98
CA SER A 166 7.13 -3.77 6.25
C SER A 166 6.18 -3.98 7.44
N SER A 167 5.00 -3.34 7.40
CA SER A 167 3.97 -3.53 8.42
C SER A 167 3.39 -4.94 8.37
N ILE A 168 3.12 -5.49 7.18
CA ILE A 168 2.67 -6.88 7.00
C ILE A 168 3.72 -7.86 7.54
N LEU A 169 4.99 -7.68 7.20
CA LEU A 169 6.09 -8.51 7.71
C LEU A 169 6.24 -8.43 9.22
N LYS A 170 6.05 -7.25 9.81
CA LYS A 170 6.02 -7.07 11.26
C LYS A 170 4.86 -7.85 11.90
N GLU A 171 3.65 -7.80 11.33
CA GLU A 171 2.52 -8.60 11.83
C GLU A 171 2.79 -10.11 11.70
N LEU A 172 3.37 -10.56 10.59
CA LEU A 172 3.80 -11.95 10.43
C LEU A 172 4.82 -12.34 11.52
N PHE A 173 5.81 -11.49 11.81
CA PHE A 173 6.76 -11.71 12.90
C PHE A 173 6.09 -11.81 14.27
N VAL A 174 5.14 -10.93 14.58
CA VAL A 174 4.44 -10.93 15.87
C VAL A 174 3.55 -12.16 16.03
N HIS A 175 2.95 -12.66 14.95
CA HIS A 175 2.01 -13.77 14.99
C HIS A 175 2.60 -15.14 14.67
N CYS A 176 3.81 -15.22 14.12
CA CYS A 176 4.50 -16.48 13.88
C CYS A 176 5.33 -16.89 15.10
N ASP A 177 5.15 -18.12 15.58
CA ASP A 177 5.93 -18.73 16.67
C ASP A 177 7.37 -19.11 16.24
N LEU A 178 7.92 -18.49 15.20
CA LEU A 178 9.20 -18.81 14.57
C LEU A 178 10.02 -17.53 14.30
N PRO A 179 10.42 -16.79 15.35
CA PRO A 179 10.96 -15.44 15.21
C PRO A 179 12.27 -15.38 14.42
N LEU A 180 13.18 -16.35 14.60
CA LEU A 180 14.46 -16.37 13.89
C LEU A 180 14.27 -16.62 12.38
N LEU A 181 13.40 -17.56 12.01
CA LEU A 181 13.08 -17.84 10.61
C LEU A 181 12.43 -16.63 9.94
N MET A 182 11.57 -15.92 10.67
CA MET A 182 10.93 -14.72 10.15
C MET A 182 11.92 -13.56 9.99
N ILE A 183 12.89 -13.39 10.90
CA ILE A 183 13.97 -12.41 10.73
C ILE A 183 14.78 -12.73 9.46
N ASP A 184 15.18 -13.99 9.27
CA ASP A 184 15.92 -14.42 8.07
C ASP A 184 15.11 -14.16 6.79
N TYR A 185 13.80 -14.44 6.81
CA TYR A 185 12.91 -14.15 5.69
C TYR A 185 12.76 -12.65 5.42
N ILE A 186 12.60 -11.82 6.45
CA ILE A 186 12.54 -10.36 6.31
C ILE A 186 13.84 -9.82 5.70
N GLN A 187 14.99 -10.32 6.15
CA GLN A 187 16.29 -9.96 5.58
C GLN A 187 16.41 -10.37 4.11
N PHE A 188 15.87 -11.53 3.73
CA PHE A 188 15.77 -11.95 2.34
C PHE A 188 14.92 -10.99 1.49
N VAL A 189 13.72 -10.63 1.96
CA VAL A 189 12.84 -9.66 1.26
C VAL A 189 13.53 -8.31 1.11
N LEU A 190 14.12 -7.79 2.19
CA LEU A 190 14.84 -6.51 2.16
C LEU A 190 16.01 -6.52 1.20
N LYS A 191 16.80 -7.60 1.14
CA LYS A 191 17.89 -7.73 0.18
C LYS A 191 17.41 -7.57 -1.26
N HIS A 192 16.27 -8.18 -1.60
CA HIS A 192 15.68 -8.05 -2.93
C HIS A 192 15.14 -6.65 -3.22
N VAL A 193 14.47 -6.03 -2.25
CA VAL A 193 14.01 -4.63 -2.37
C VAL A 193 15.19 -3.69 -2.62
N LEU A 194 16.23 -3.77 -1.79
CA LEU A 194 17.39 -2.88 -1.86
C LEU A 194 18.20 -3.09 -3.15
N SER A 195 18.19 -4.30 -3.71
CA SER A 195 18.87 -4.61 -4.97
C SER A 195 18.15 -4.01 -6.18
N ASN A 196 16.85 -3.68 -6.07
CA ASN A 196 16.05 -3.10 -7.15
C ASN A 196 16.02 -1.57 -7.16
N ILE A 197 16.62 -0.92 -6.16
CA ILE A 197 16.62 0.55 -6.05
C ILE A 197 17.93 1.10 -6.63
N LYS A 198 17.82 2.04 -7.57
CA LYS A 198 18.97 2.66 -8.25
C LYS A 198 19.63 3.80 -7.46
N ASN A 199 18.91 4.43 -6.54
CA ASN A 199 19.33 5.62 -5.77
C ASN A 199 19.32 5.33 -4.26
N MET A 200 19.78 6.28 -3.43
CA MET A 200 19.89 6.12 -1.97
C MET A 200 18.65 5.46 -1.34
N ASN A 201 18.85 4.29 -0.74
CA ASN A 201 17.82 3.45 -0.10
C ASN A 201 17.10 4.10 1.10
N LEU A 202 17.36 5.36 1.43
CA LEU A 202 16.76 6.06 2.58
C LEU A 202 15.33 6.53 2.27
N ASP A 203 15.02 6.80 0.99
CA ASP A 203 13.74 7.36 0.57
C ASP A 203 12.54 6.43 0.79
N LEU A 204 12.79 5.13 1.00
CA LEU A 204 11.77 4.16 1.39
C LEU A 204 11.23 4.37 2.81
N TYR A 205 12.00 5.05 3.66
CA TYR A 205 11.62 5.33 5.03
C TYR A 205 11.07 6.76 5.15
N PRO A 206 10.04 6.97 6.01
CA PRO A 206 9.58 8.30 6.38
C PRO A 206 10.74 9.20 6.78
N THR A 207 10.69 10.48 6.42
CA THR A 207 11.79 11.45 6.64
C THR A 207 12.26 11.48 8.10
N HIS A 208 11.34 11.36 9.06
CA HIS A 208 11.68 11.35 10.49
C HIS A 208 12.42 10.08 10.94
N LEU A 209 12.42 9.02 10.13
CA LEU A 209 13.15 7.77 10.39
C LEU A 209 14.50 7.68 9.68
N GLN A 210 14.73 8.50 8.65
CA GLN A 210 15.90 8.36 7.77
C GLN A 210 17.23 8.52 8.51
N SER A 211 17.31 9.39 9.51
CA SER A 211 18.52 9.55 10.33
C SER A 211 18.83 8.30 11.15
N TYR A 212 17.82 7.66 11.75
CA TYR A 212 18.00 6.40 12.48
C TYR A 212 18.41 5.29 11.53
N VAL A 213 17.76 5.19 10.37
CA VAL A 213 18.10 4.20 9.34
C VAL A 213 19.56 4.37 8.87
N ALA A 214 20.04 5.61 8.72
CA ALA A 214 21.42 5.87 8.37
C ALA A 214 22.40 5.37 9.44
N LEU A 215 22.08 5.55 10.72
CA LEU A 215 22.88 5.05 11.84
C LEU A 215 22.83 3.52 11.92
N LEU A 216 21.63 2.91 11.86
CA LEU A 216 21.44 1.47 12.03
C LEU A 216 22.06 0.61 10.91
N ARG A 217 22.30 1.21 9.74
CA ARG A 217 23.03 0.55 8.64
C ARG A 217 24.49 0.30 8.97
N ILE A 218 25.07 1.12 9.83
CA ILE A 218 26.43 0.90 10.29
C ILE A 218 26.34 -0.20 11.35
N ASP A 219 27.10 -1.28 11.14
CA ASP A 219 27.20 -2.35 12.13
C ASP A 219 27.66 -1.74 13.46
N SER A 220 26.97 -2.11 14.54
CA SER A 220 27.11 -1.47 15.84
C SER A 220 28.53 -1.50 16.39
N LYS A 221 29.33 -2.50 16.01
CA LYS A 221 30.75 -2.61 16.37
C LYS A 221 31.64 -1.50 15.78
N TYR A 222 31.17 -0.79 14.76
CA TYR A 222 31.88 0.33 14.13
C TYR A 222 31.45 1.70 14.66
N HIS A 223 30.46 1.74 15.56
CA HIS A 223 30.10 2.97 16.24
C HIS A 223 31.11 3.35 17.31
N THR A 224 31.29 4.65 17.52
CA THR A 224 31.86 5.14 18.78
C THR A 224 30.87 4.94 19.91
N GLU A 225 31.34 4.81 21.16
CA GLU A 225 30.48 4.73 22.35
C GLU A 225 29.43 5.86 22.40
N SER A 226 29.83 7.09 22.06
CA SER A 226 28.92 8.24 22.03
C SER A 226 27.81 8.09 20.99
N SER A 227 28.14 7.66 19.77
CA SER A 227 27.16 7.48 18.69
C SER A 227 26.24 6.29 18.96
N LYS A 228 26.79 5.19 19.48
CA LYS A 228 26.02 4.01 19.88
C LYS A 228 25.03 4.36 20.98
N ARG A 229 25.48 5.02 22.05
CA ARG A 229 24.61 5.51 23.13
C ARG A 229 23.51 6.43 22.62
N TYR A 230 23.86 7.40 21.76
CA TYR A 230 22.87 8.30 21.16
C TYR A 230 21.80 7.55 20.34
N THR A 231 22.22 6.56 19.53
CA THR A 231 21.30 5.71 18.76
C THR A 231 20.37 4.93 19.68
N LEU A 232 20.90 4.29 20.72
CA LEU A 232 20.13 3.50 21.70
C LEU A 232 19.16 4.38 22.50
N ASP A 233 19.61 5.54 22.99
CA ASP A 233 18.76 6.53 23.66
C ASP A 233 17.60 6.98 22.76
N SER A 234 17.89 7.24 21.49
CA SER A 234 16.88 7.68 20.54
C SER A 234 15.87 6.59 20.21
N LEU A 235 16.34 5.36 20.03
CA LEU A 235 15.47 4.19 19.80
C LEU A 235 14.60 3.88 21.02
N SER A 236 15.16 3.94 22.23
CA SER A 236 14.41 3.76 23.49
C SER A 236 13.32 4.83 23.63
N ASN A 237 13.65 6.10 23.38
CA ASN A 237 12.67 7.19 23.36
C ASN A 237 11.59 7.01 22.28
N MET A 238 11.94 6.45 21.12
CA MET A 238 10.98 6.12 20.07
C MET A 238 10.09 4.95 20.48
N TYR A 239 10.64 3.93 21.14
CA TYR A 239 9.92 2.73 21.58
C TYR A 239 8.76 3.10 22.51
N LEU A 240 8.99 4.06 23.42
CA LEU A 240 7.96 4.60 24.32
C LEU A 240 6.84 5.36 23.60
N LYS A 241 7.10 5.87 22.39
CA LYS A 241 6.14 6.68 21.60
C LYS A 241 5.43 5.87 20.51
N ASN A 242 6.17 4.96 19.87
CA ASN A 242 5.71 4.18 18.73
C ASN A 242 6.52 2.88 18.64
N THR A 243 6.06 1.86 19.34
CA THR A 243 6.68 0.54 19.37
C THR A 243 6.75 -0.12 17.99
N ASP A 244 5.76 0.10 17.13
CA ASP A 244 5.71 -0.49 15.79
C ASP A 244 6.87 -0.03 14.90
N GLN A 245 7.20 1.27 14.94
CA GLN A 245 8.32 1.80 14.15
C GLN A 245 9.66 1.22 14.61
N VAL A 246 9.87 1.10 15.93
CA VAL A 246 11.08 0.48 16.46
C VAL A 246 11.16 -0.99 16.08
N LEU A 247 10.06 -1.73 16.20
CA LEU A 247 10.04 -3.14 15.83
C LEU A 247 10.38 -3.34 14.35
N ILE A 248 9.79 -2.56 13.44
CA ILE A 248 10.13 -2.59 12.01
C ILE A 248 11.63 -2.31 11.82
N LEU A 249 12.18 -1.27 12.45
CA LEU A 249 13.61 -0.95 12.34
C LEU A 249 14.50 -2.08 12.86
N MET A 250 14.14 -2.71 13.98
CA MET A 250 14.92 -3.83 14.52
C MET A 250 14.85 -5.07 13.62
N LEU A 251 13.68 -5.37 13.04
CA LEU A 251 13.54 -6.45 12.05
C LEU A 251 14.37 -6.20 10.79
N HIS A 252 14.52 -4.92 10.40
CA HIS A 252 15.33 -4.53 9.26
C HIS A 252 16.84 -4.49 9.58
N TYR A 253 17.21 -4.22 10.82
CA TYR A 253 18.59 -4.11 11.31
C TYR A 253 18.84 -5.00 12.53
N PRO A 254 18.76 -6.34 12.38
CA PRO A 254 18.68 -7.25 13.52
C PRO A 254 19.94 -7.29 14.39
N ASN A 255 21.10 -6.85 13.87
CA ASN A 255 22.34 -6.74 14.65
C ASN A 255 22.20 -5.78 15.85
N TRP A 256 21.22 -4.87 15.82
CA TRP A 256 20.95 -3.93 16.91
C TRP A 256 19.98 -4.48 17.97
N PHE A 257 19.33 -5.64 17.75
CA PHE A 257 18.36 -6.20 18.70
C PHE A 257 18.97 -6.46 20.07
N GLU A 258 20.13 -7.12 20.12
CA GLU A 258 20.78 -7.48 21.37
C GLU A 258 21.18 -6.22 22.16
N GLU A 259 21.76 -5.24 21.48
CA GLU A 259 22.20 -3.99 22.10
C GLU A 259 21.02 -3.19 22.65
N LEU A 260 19.93 -3.07 21.89
CA LEU A 260 18.74 -2.38 22.35
C LEU A 260 18.07 -3.13 23.51
N SER A 261 18.00 -4.46 23.44
CA SER A 261 17.39 -5.28 24.50
C SER A 261 18.13 -5.10 25.82
N ASN A 262 19.47 -5.18 25.80
CA ASN A 262 20.29 -4.95 26.98
C ASN A 262 20.13 -3.51 27.51
N TYR A 263 20.10 -2.52 26.61
CA TYR A 263 19.96 -1.12 26.99
C TYR A 263 18.63 -0.80 27.66
N VAL A 264 17.53 -1.39 27.19
CA VAL A 264 16.19 -1.16 27.74
C VAL A 264 16.01 -1.88 29.09
N ILE A 265 16.62 -3.05 29.27
CA ILE A 265 16.62 -3.76 30.57
C ILE A 265 17.29 -2.90 31.65
N ASP A 266 18.37 -2.20 31.32
CA ASP A 266 19.07 -1.30 32.26
C ASP A 266 18.27 -0.03 32.62
N PHE A 267 17.16 0.24 31.91
CA PHE A 267 16.29 1.40 32.11
C PHE A 267 14.98 1.10 32.87
N ILE A 268 14.62 -0.17 33.07
CA ILE A 268 13.41 -0.63 33.79
C ILE A 268 13.81 -1.17 35.18
#